data_AF-A0A8H3UK10-F1
#
_entry.id   AF-A0A8H3UK10-F1
#
_cell.length_a   1.000
_cell.length_b   1.000
_cell.length_c   1.000
_cell.angle_alpha   90.00
_cell.angle_beta   90.00
_cell.angle_gamma   90.00
#
_symmetry.space_group_name_H-M   'P 1'
#
loop_
_entity.id
_entity.type
_entity.pdbx_description
1 polymer ?
#
loop_
_entity_poly.entity_id
_entity_poly.type
_entity_poly.pdbx_seq_one_letter_code
_entity_poly.pdbx_strand_id
1 'polypeptide(L)'
;MGYNNAVLTITDISTPDPHVTFSHGVYHLVYTAGDRVEIWSSQDLLQLGQTCKKTTLWRPPPNTPYSADIWAPELHALNGRWYIYVACADPQHGNKSHRMYVLGGPSANDDPNGDYEMLGPIAGLPSTQWQIDGTVFPLNNRLYLAYSGWPLEQLDASEKCQELFIVELSDPTTAPTAAPDPGQKITK
;
A
#
# COMPACT_ATOMS: atom_id res chain seq x y z
N MET A 1 5.98 -25.91 26.55
CA MET A 1 5.67 -25.64 25.13
C MET A 1 6.92 -25.05 24.50
N GLY A 2 7.46 -25.66 23.46
CA GLY A 2 8.58 -25.10 22.70
C GLY A 2 8.05 -24.12 21.66
N TYR A 3 8.77 -23.04 21.39
CA TYR A 3 8.47 -22.16 20.27
C TYR A 3 8.74 -22.89 18.96
N ASN A 4 7.79 -22.79 18.01
CA ASN A 4 8.02 -23.23 16.64
C ASN A 4 8.71 -22.09 15.89
N ASN A 5 10.01 -22.23 15.64
CA ASN A 5 10.83 -21.25 14.93
C ASN A 5 10.93 -21.56 13.42
N ALA A 6 10.00 -22.34 12.86
CA ALA A 6 10.00 -22.63 11.44
C ALA A 6 9.85 -21.34 10.63
N VAL A 7 10.82 -21.09 9.75
CA VAL A 7 10.71 -20.09 8.70
C VAL A 7 10.05 -20.78 7.51
N LEU A 8 8.85 -20.31 7.14
CA LEU A 8 8.09 -20.87 6.03
C LEU A 8 8.34 -20.04 4.77
N THR A 9 8.93 -20.67 3.76
CA THR A 9 9.02 -20.09 2.42
C THR A 9 7.69 -20.32 1.71
N ILE A 10 6.90 -19.26 1.55
CA ILE A 10 5.56 -19.34 0.93
C ILE A 10 5.57 -18.96 -0.56
N THR A 11 6.65 -18.38 -1.08
CA THR A 11 6.87 -18.08 -2.51
C THR A 11 8.20 -18.64 -3.02
N ASP A 12 8.24 -19.11 -4.26
CA ASP A 12 9.43 -19.66 -4.92
C ASP A 12 10.26 -18.61 -5.68
N ILE A 13 9.68 -17.43 -5.90
CA ILE A 13 10.33 -16.24 -6.46
C ILE A 13 10.26 -15.07 -5.48
N SER A 14 11.06 -14.03 -5.76
CA SER A 14 11.08 -12.79 -4.97
C SER A 14 9.74 -12.06 -5.03
N THR A 15 9.18 -11.76 -3.86
CA THR A 15 7.95 -10.98 -3.68
C THR A 15 8.19 -9.90 -2.61
N PRO A 16 8.93 -8.82 -2.95
CA PRO A 16 9.25 -7.76 -1.98
C PRO A 16 7.98 -7.09 -1.46
N ASP A 17 8.03 -6.61 -0.22
CA ASP A 17 6.94 -5.90 0.45
C ASP A 17 5.61 -6.68 0.41
N PRO A 18 5.59 -7.95 0.86
CA PRO A 18 4.41 -8.80 0.74
C PRO A 18 3.31 -8.37 1.72
N HIS A 19 2.10 -8.16 1.21
CA HIS A 19 0.90 -8.00 2.02
C HIS A 19 -0.09 -9.13 1.73
N VAL A 20 -0.47 -9.87 2.77
CA VAL A 20 -1.40 -11.01 2.66
C VAL A 20 -2.71 -10.68 3.35
N THR A 21 -3.81 -10.85 2.62
CA THR A 21 -5.17 -10.70 3.14
C THR A 21 -5.92 -12.03 3.00
N PHE A 22 -6.65 -12.43 4.03
CA PHE A 22 -7.53 -13.60 3.96
C PHE A 22 -8.98 -13.14 3.82
N SER A 23 -9.65 -13.56 2.75
CA SER A 23 -11.05 -13.23 2.48
C SER A 23 -11.74 -14.35 1.71
N HIS A 24 -13.03 -14.58 1.98
CA HIS A 24 -13.83 -15.61 1.31
C HIS A 24 -13.17 -17.01 1.23
N GLY A 25 -12.37 -17.39 2.24
CA GLY A 25 -11.68 -18.68 2.26
C GLY A 25 -10.40 -18.75 1.42
N VAL A 26 -9.91 -17.61 0.93
CA VAL A 26 -8.76 -17.50 0.03
C VAL A 26 -7.74 -16.51 0.62
N TYR A 27 -6.46 -16.87 0.54
CA TYR A 27 -5.34 -15.98 0.81
C TYR A 27 -4.99 -15.22 -0.47
N HIS A 28 -4.85 -13.91 -0.33
CA HIS A 28 -4.51 -12.98 -1.39
C HIS A 28 -3.20 -12.29 -1.04
N LEU A 29 -2.15 -12.55 -1.82
CA LEU A 29 -0.86 -11.87 -1.72
C LEU A 29 -0.79 -10.79 -2.80
N VAL A 30 -0.50 -9.57 -2.37
CA VAL A 30 0.01 -8.49 -3.24
C VAL A 30 1.44 -8.16 -2.81
N TYR A 31 2.26 -7.68 -3.73
CA TYR A 31 3.68 -7.43 -3.50
C TYR A 31 4.22 -6.42 -4.54
N THR A 32 5.43 -5.92 -4.31
CA THR A 32 6.12 -5.03 -5.26
C THR A 32 6.51 -5.79 -6.53
N ALA A 33 5.69 -5.66 -7.57
CA ALA A 33 5.98 -6.17 -8.91
C ALA A 33 6.74 -5.16 -9.79
N GLY A 34 6.83 -3.89 -9.36
CA GLY A 34 7.61 -2.82 -9.98
C GLY A 34 6.88 -2.02 -11.06
N ASP A 35 6.16 -2.68 -11.97
CA ASP A 35 5.47 -2.04 -13.12
C ASP A 35 3.94 -2.14 -13.10
N ARG A 36 3.38 -2.85 -12.12
CA ARG A 36 1.95 -3.13 -12.00
C ARG A 36 1.58 -3.48 -10.56
N VAL A 37 0.29 -3.54 -10.29
CA VAL A 37 -0.25 -4.23 -9.11
C VAL A 37 -0.77 -5.60 -9.54
N GLU A 38 -0.28 -6.65 -8.91
CA GLU A 38 -0.64 -8.04 -9.16
C GLU A 38 -1.03 -8.74 -7.85
N ILE A 39 -2.05 -9.60 -7.94
CA ILE A 39 -2.55 -10.42 -6.83
C ILE A 39 -2.29 -11.89 -7.12
N TRP A 40 -1.85 -12.62 -6.10
CA TRP A 40 -1.73 -14.07 -6.10
C TRP A 40 -2.73 -14.65 -5.12
N SER A 41 -3.58 -15.56 -5.59
CA SER A 41 -4.69 -16.10 -4.79
C SER A 41 -4.57 -17.61 -4.63
N SER A 42 -4.70 -18.10 -3.40
CA SER A 42 -4.66 -19.54 -3.06
C SER A 42 -5.54 -19.85 -1.85
N GLN A 43 -6.18 -21.03 -1.82
CA GLN A 43 -6.88 -21.51 -0.62
C GLN A 43 -5.93 -21.98 0.49
N ASP A 44 -4.66 -22.22 0.15
CA ASP A 44 -3.61 -22.60 1.09
C ASP A 44 -2.48 -21.57 1.04
N LEU A 45 -2.20 -20.94 2.19
CA LEU A 45 -1.13 -19.96 2.35
C LEU A 45 0.24 -20.51 1.93
N LEU A 46 0.49 -21.80 2.17
CA LEU A 46 1.75 -22.46 1.83
C LEU A 46 1.89 -22.72 0.32
N GLN A 47 0.81 -22.58 -0.44
CA GLN A 47 0.75 -22.81 -1.88
C GLN A 47 0.80 -21.53 -2.71
N LEU A 48 0.94 -20.34 -2.07
CA LEU A 48 1.03 -19.07 -2.78
C LEU A 48 2.17 -19.03 -3.82
N GLY A 49 3.26 -19.75 -3.61
CA GLY A 49 4.38 -19.85 -4.56
C GLY A 49 4.20 -20.88 -5.67
N GLN A 50 3.35 -21.88 -5.48
CA GLN A 50 3.35 -23.08 -6.34
C GLN A 50 2.14 -23.12 -7.28
N THR A 51 0.93 -23.07 -6.73
CA THR A 51 -0.32 -23.35 -7.45
C THR A 51 -1.35 -22.22 -7.33
N CYS A 52 -0.88 -20.99 -7.14
CA CYS A 52 -1.74 -19.82 -7.02
C CYS A 52 -2.26 -19.32 -8.38
N LYS A 53 -3.43 -18.67 -8.35
CA LYS A 53 -3.90 -17.85 -9.47
C LYS A 53 -3.22 -16.48 -9.39
N LYS A 54 -2.47 -16.11 -10.42
CA LYS A 54 -1.84 -14.79 -10.56
C LYS A 54 -2.68 -13.90 -11.47
N THR A 55 -2.97 -12.67 -11.07
CA THR A 55 -3.81 -11.75 -11.86
C THR A 55 -3.28 -10.33 -11.72
N THR A 56 -3.01 -9.65 -12.84
CA THR A 56 -2.71 -8.22 -12.83
C THR A 56 -4.00 -7.46 -12.59
N LEU A 57 -4.08 -6.75 -11.46
CA LEU A 57 -5.24 -5.96 -11.06
C LEU A 57 -5.25 -4.58 -11.72
N TRP A 58 -4.06 -4.00 -11.88
CA TRP A 58 -3.90 -2.66 -12.42
C TRP A 58 -2.52 -2.44 -13.00
N ARG A 59 -2.45 -1.71 -14.11
CA ARG A 59 -1.22 -1.19 -14.70
C ARG A 59 -1.44 0.28 -15.07
N PRO A 60 -0.55 1.21 -14.70
CA PRO A 60 -0.72 2.61 -15.00
C PRO A 60 -0.63 2.88 -16.50
N PRO A 61 -1.35 3.89 -17.02
CA PRO A 61 -1.02 4.48 -18.30
C PRO A 61 0.41 5.06 -18.25
N PRO A 62 1.20 4.90 -19.32
CA PRO A 62 2.58 5.36 -19.36
C PRO A 62 2.68 6.89 -19.24
N ASN A 63 3.79 7.39 -18.71
CA ASN A 63 4.12 8.81 -18.57
C ASN A 63 3.11 9.62 -17.73
N THR A 64 2.46 8.97 -16.76
CA THR A 64 1.63 9.63 -15.75
C THR A 64 2.41 9.81 -14.44
N PRO A 65 1.99 10.72 -13.53
CA PRO A 65 2.66 10.94 -12.24
C PRO A 65 2.72 9.72 -11.27
N TYR A 66 2.11 8.61 -11.66
CA TYR A 66 1.99 7.37 -10.89
C TYR A 66 2.38 6.14 -11.73
N SER A 67 3.23 6.31 -12.74
CA SER A 67 3.59 5.25 -13.70
C SER A 67 5.01 4.68 -13.55
N ALA A 68 5.80 5.19 -12.62
CA ALA A 68 7.11 4.64 -12.28
C ALA A 68 7.09 4.06 -10.87
N ASP A 69 8.00 3.12 -10.61
CA ASP A 69 8.36 2.63 -9.27
C ASP A 69 7.13 2.29 -8.42
N ILE A 70 6.34 1.30 -8.87
CA ILE A 70 5.10 0.89 -8.20
C ILE A 70 5.46 -0.06 -7.05
N TRP A 71 5.39 0.45 -5.82
CA TRP A 71 5.95 -0.20 -4.62
C TRP A 71 4.91 -0.44 -3.53
N ALA A 72 5.16 -1.52 -2.77
CA ALA A 72 4.50 -1.91 -1.54
C ALA A 72 2.96 -1.78 -1.57
N PRO A 73 2.26 -2.41 -2.54
CA PRO A 73 0.81 -2.39 -2.54
C PRO A 73 0.26 -3.16 -1.34
N GLU A 74 -0.71 -2.60 -0.62
CA GLU A 74 -1.50 -3.30 0.39
C GLU A 74 -2.98 -3.35 0.03
N LEU A 75 -3.61 -4.52 0.17
CA LEU A 75 -5.02 -4.77 -0.16
C LEU A 75 -5.91 -4.71 1.09
N HIS A 76 -6.89 -3.83 1.11
CA HIS A 76 -7.75 -3.58 2.26
C HIS A 76 -9.24 -3.57 1.90
N ALA A 77 -10.08 -4.23 2.71
CA ALA A 77 -11.53 -4.10 2.61
C ALA A 77 -12.02 -3.02 3.58
N LEU A 78 -12.47 -1.87 3.06
CA LEU A 78 -12.91 -0.72 3.86
C LEU A 78 -14.25 -0.22 3.35
N ASN A 79 -15.17 0.14 4.25
CA ASN A 79 -16.46 0.75 3.90
C ASN A 79 -17.21 0.03 2.76
N GLY A 80 -17.12 -1.32 2.71
CA GLY A 80 -17.80 -2.14 1.71
C GLY A 80 -17.13 -2.20 0.34
N ARG A 81 -15.90 -1.71 0.18
CA ARG A 81 -15.14 -1.73 -1.08
C ARG A 81 -13.70 -2.21 -0.85
N TRP A 82 -13.12 -2.88 -1.84
CA TRP A 82 -11.68 -3.18 -1.87
C TRP A 82 -10.88 -1.93 -2.27
N TYR A 83 -9.81 -1.66 -1.54
CA TYR A 83 -8.86 -0.60 -1.83
C TYR A 83 -7.44 -1.15 -1.87
N ILE A 84 -6.62 -0.59 -2.74
CA ILE A 84 -5.17 -0.85 -2.72
C ILE A 84 -4.45 0.46 -2.44
N TYR A 85 -3.64 0.48 -1.38
CA TYR A 85 -2.74 1.58 -1.06
C TYR A 85 -1.38 1.24 -1.64
N VAL A 86 -0.83 2.11 -2.47
CA VAL A 86 0.39 1.83 -3.24
C VAL A 86 1.22 3.10 -3.39
N ALA A 87 2.54 2.97 -3.29
CA ALA A 87 3.44 4.06 -3.59
C ALA A 87 3.76 4.05 -5.09
N CYS A 88 3.65 5.21 -5.74
CA CYS A 88 4.05 5.37 -7.13
C CYS A 88 4.83 6.66 -7.32
N ALA A 89 5.74 6.68 -8.30
CA ALA A 89 6.49 7.86 -8.70
C ALA A 89 6.11 8.35 -10.11
N ASP A 90 6.47 9.60 -10.36
CA ASP A 90 6.47 10.19 -11.69
C ASP A 90 7.80 9.85 -12.39
N PRO A 91 7.77 9.17 -13.55
CA PRO A 91 8.99 8.84 -14.30
C PRO A 91 9.83 10.08 -14.69
N GLN A 92 9.23 11.27 -14.79
CA GLN A 92 9.95 12.51 -15.10
C GLN A 92 10.75 13.04 -13.91
N HIS A 93 10.34 12.71 -12.68
CA HIS A 93 10.91 13.26 -11.45
C HIS A 93 11.65 12.20 -10.61
N GLY A 94 11.45 10.91 -10.89
CA GLY A 94 12.11 9.79 -10.25
C GLY A 94 11.73 9.63 -8.77
N ASN A 95 12.59 8.96 -8.00
CA ASN A 95 12.31 8.55 -6.62
C ASN A 95 11.70 9.65 -5.72
N LYS A 96 12.21 10.89 -5.76
CA LYS A 96 11.71 12.02 -4.93
C LYS A 96 10.22 12.35 -5.13
N SER A 97 9.62 11.88 -6.22
CA SER A 97 8.21 12.11 -6.54
C SER A 97 7.25 11.06 -5.99
N HIS A 98 7.74 10.04 -5.25
CA HIS A 98 6.85 9.04 -4.65
C HIS A 98 5.78 9.68 -3.78
N ARG A 99 4.53 9.29 -4.02
CA ARG A 99 3.36 9.61 -3.20
C ARG A 99 2.59 8.35 -2.92
N MET A 100 1.77 8.39 -1.87
CA MET A 100 0.75 7.36 -1.65
C MET A 100 -0.45 7.61 -2.56
N TYR A 101 -0.78 6.60 -3.36
CA TYR A 101 -1.95 6.53 -4.22
C TYR A 101 -2.92 5.46 -3.75
N VAL A 102 -4.19 5.62 -4.12
CA VAL A 102 -5.24 4.64 -3.83
C VAL A 102 -5.87 4.15 -5.12
N LEU A 103 -5.98 2.84 -5.25
CA LEU A 103 -6.80 2.19 -6.26
C LEU A 103 -8.13 1.75 -5.65
N GLY A 104 -9.22 1.95 -6.37
CA GLY A 104 -10.56 1.51 -5.99
C GLY A 104 -10.96 0.25 -6.74
N GLY A 105 -11.22 -0.82 -6.01
CA GLY A 105 -11.61 -2.12 -6.55
C GLY A 105 -13.12 -2.37 -6.53
N PRO A 106 -13.55 -3.64 -6.68
CA PRO A 106 -14.95 -4.05 -6.57
C PRO A 106 -15.48 -3.94 -5.12
N SER A 107 -16.77 -4.28 -4.95
CA SER A 107 -17.38 -4.44 -3.63
C SER A 107 -16.58 -5.42 -2.76
N ALA A 108 -16.47 -5.14 -1.46
CA ALA A 108 -15.77 -6.00 -0.51
C ALA A 108 -16.45 -7.38 -0.32
N ASN A 109 -17.71 -7.51 -0.76
CA ASN A 109 -18.43 -8.79 -0.76
C ASN A 109 -18.08 -9.68 -1.97
N ASP A 110 -17.39 -9.13 -2.97
CA ASP A 110 -16.94 -9.85 -4.16
C ASP A 110 -15.47 -10.27 -4.03
N ASP A 111 -15.02 -11.11 -4.95
CA ASP A 111 -13.61 -11.50 -5.08
C ASP A 111 -12.76 -10.25 -5.40
N PRO A 112 -11.66 -9.99 -4.66
CA PRO A 112 -10.76 -8.87 -4.96
C PRO A 112 -10.04 -8.99 -6.30
N ASN A 113 -10.09 -10.13 -7.00
CA ASN A 113 -9.58 -10.33 -8.37
C ASN A 113 -10.48 -9.67 -9.44
N GLY A 114 -10.85 -8.40 -9.22
CA GLY A 114 -11.60 -7.58 -10.18
C GLY A 114 -10.76 -6.47 -10.80
N ASP A 115 -11.41 -5.60 -11.56
CA ASP A 115 -10.79 -4.41 -12.13
C ASP A 115 -10.62 -3.32 -11.05
N TYR A 116 -9.49 -2.60 -11.11
CA TYR A 116 -9.20 -1.48 -10.23
C TYR A 116 -9.01 -0.19 -11.02
N GLU A 117 -9.54 0.91 -10.48
CA GLU A 117 -9.37 2.25 -11.03
C GLU A 117 -8.42 3.09 -10.16
N MET A 118 -7.68 4.01 -10.77
CA MET A 118 -6.86 4.98 -10.03
C MET A 118 -7.77 6.07 -9.44
N LEU A 119 -7.88 6.12 -8.11
CA LEU A 119 -8.63 7.18 -7.41
C LEU A 119 -7.78 8.45 -7.21
N GLY A 120 -6.46 8.31 -7.23
CA GLY A 120 -5.51 9.41 -7.09
C GLY A 120 -4.69 9.35 -5.80
N PRO A 121 -3.91 10.40 -5.50
CA PRO A 121 -3.17 10.49 -4.26
C PRO A 121 -4.11 10.67 -3.07
N ILE A 122 -3.69 10.25 -1.88
CA ILE A 122 -4.49 10.46 -0.66
C ILE A 122 -4.64 11.97 -0.41
N ALA A 123 -5.87 12.45 -0.48
CA ALA A 123 -6.18 13.87 -0.32
C ALA A 123 -5.83 14.34 1.09
N GLY A 124 -5.30 15.56 1.22
CA GLY A 124 -4.93 16.16 2.50
C GLY A 124 -3.51 15.83 2.98
N LEU A 125 -2.83 14.83 2.42
CA LEU A 125 -1.40 14.65 2.66
C LEU A 125 -0.57 15.76 1.99
N PRO A 126 0.61 16.12 2.54
CA PRO A 126 1.46 17.14 1.94
C PRO A 126 1.93 16.75 0.53
N SER A 127 1.46 17.48 -0.48
CA SER A 127 1.63 17.11 -1.90
C SER A 127 3.08 17.13 -2.40
N THR A 128 3.99 17.77 -1.68
CA THR A 128 5.42 17.82 -2.00
C THR A 128 6.26 16.84 -1.18
N GLN A 129 5.70 16.21 -0.15
CA GLN A 129 6.41 15.23 0.68
C GLN A 129 6.56 13.91 -0.06
N TRP A 130 7.76 13.33 -0.04
CA TRP A 130 8.00 11.95 -0.44
C TRP A 130 7.33 10.99 0.55
N GLN A 131 6.53 10.03 0.05
CA GLN A 131 5.71 9.13 0.86
C GLN A 131 5.70 7.72 0.26
N ILE A 132 5.96 6.69 1.07
CA ILE A 132 5.87 5.27 0.68
C ILE A 132 5.28 4.42 1.82
N ASP A 133 5.07 3.12 1.54
CA ASP A 133 4.78 2.07 2.53
C ASP A 133 3.58 2.39 3.43
N GLY A 134 2.50 2.92 2.82
CA GLY A 134 1.28 3.26 3.54
C GLY A 134 0.44 2.05 3.90
N THR A 135 0.15 1.89 5.20
CA THR A 135 -0.78 0.90 5.72
C THR A 135 -1.94 1.58 6.44
N VAL A 136 -3.14 1.00 6.32
CA VAL A 136 -4.34 1.53 6.96
C VAL A 136 -4.93 0.58 7.97
N PHE A 137 -5.43 1.12 9.07
CA PHE A 137 -6.00 0.31 10.13
C PHE A 137 -7.07 1.07 10.92
N PRO A 138 -8.11 0.36 11.40
CA PRO A 138 -9.08 0.95 12.31
C PRO A 138 -8.54 0.99 13.75
N LEU A 139 -8.79 2.10 14.45
CA LEU A 139 -8.53 2.24 15.87
C LEU A 139 -9.61 3.12 16.51
N ASN A 140 -10.27 2.66 17.57
CA ASN A 140 -11.32 3.40 18.28
C ASN A 140 -12.40 3.99 17.35
N ASN A 141 -12.89 3.18 16.40
CA ASN A 141 -13.91 3.54 15.40
C ASN A 141 -13.49 4.67 14.43
N ARG A 142 -12.19 4.94 14.32
CA ARG A 142 -11.58 5.86 13.34
C ARG A 142 -10.64 5.08 12.44
N LEU A 143 -10.45 5.56 11.22
CA LEU A 143 -9.49 4.98 10.28
C LEU A 143 -8.20 5.80 10.35
N TYR A 144 -7.05 5.12 10.35
CA TYR A 144 -5.76 5.78 10.32
C TYR A 144 -4.93 5.23 9.16
N LEU A 145 -4.10 6.10 8.59
CA LEU A 145 -3.00 5.75 7.71
C LEU A 145 -1.70 5.95 8.48
N ALA A 146 -0.86 4.93 8.54
CA ALA A 146 0.55 5.07 8.89
C ALA A 146 1.40 4.91 7.62
N TYR A 147 2.40 5.76 7.44
CA TYR A 147 3.26 5.72 6.25
C TYR A 147 4.68 6.18 6.56
N SER A 148 5.63 5.81 5.70
CA SER A 148 7.00 6.30 5.74
C SER A 148 7.12 7.53 4.85
N GLY A 149 7.75 8.60 5.34
CA GLY A 149 7.94 9.81 4.55
C GLY A 149 9.24 10.54 4.85
N TRP A 150 9.64 11.44 3.96
CA TRP A 150 10.73 12.37 4.28
C TRP A 150 10.27 13.40 5.32
N PRO A 151 11.17 13.90 6.18
CA PRO A 151 10.81 14.87 7.22
C PRO A 151 10.10 16.11 6.66
N LEU A 152 9.03 16.56 7.32
CA LEU A 152 8.20 17.68 6.83
C LEU A 152 8.92 19.03 6.78
N GLU A 153 9.91 19.23 7.64
CA GLU A 153 10.74 20.46 7.68
C GLU A 153 11.79 20.49 6.56
N GLN A 154 11.97 19.37 5.89
CA GLN A 154 13.12 19.07 5.04
C GLN A 154 12.67 18.22 3.85
N LEU A 155 11.66 18.71 3.13
CA LEU A 155 11.01 18.01 2.01
C LEU A 155 11.95 17.70 0.82
N ASP A 156 13.12 18.35 0.77
CA ASP A 156 14.19 18.10 -0.21
C ASP A 156 15.43 17.43 0.41
N ALA A 157 15.43 17.16 1.72
CA ALA A 157 16.63 16.70 2.40
C ALA A 157 16.77 15.19 2.30
N SER A 158 17.68 14.79 1.40
CA SER A 158 18.46 13.55 1.49
C SER A 158 17.64 12.26 1.62
N GLU A 159 17.75 11.39 0.61
CA GLU A 159 17.22 10.00 0.57
C GLU A 159 17.62 9.09 1.76
N LYS A 160 18.37 9.62 2.73
CA LYS A 160 18.92 8.93 3.90
C LYS A 160 18.04 8.99 5.15
N CYS A 161 17.04 9.86 5.21
CA CYS A 161 16.19 9.99 6.40
C CYS A 161 14.71 9.79 6.05
N GLN A 162 14.08 8.87 6.76
CA GLN A 162 12.64 8.62 6.69
C GLN A 162 12.08 8.65 8.12
N GLU A 163 10.91 9.25 8.29
CA GLU A 163 10.14 9.31 9.53
C GLU A 163 8.82 8.55 9.35
N LEU A 164 8.31 7.99 10.44
CA LEU A 164 6.97 7.39 10.45
C LEU A 164 5.94 8.46 10.80
N PHE A 165 4.92 8.56 9.96
CA PHE A 165 3.79 9.45 10.15
C PHE A 165 2.53 8.62 10.40
N ILE A 166 1.60 9.17 11.18
CA ILE A 166 0.25 8.64 11.34
C ILE A 166 -0.73 9.78 11.15
N VAL A 167 -1.80 9.55 10.39
CA VAL A 167 -2.86 10.51 10.15
C VAL A 167 -4.22 9.83 10.21
N GLU A 168 -5.21 10.50 10.79
CA GLU A 168 -6.60 10.03 10.71
C GLU A 168 -7.12 10.21 9.28
N LEU A 169 -7.94 9.28 8.81
CA LEU A 169 -8.64 9.35 7.52
C LEU A 169 -10.14 9.54 7.76
N SER A 170 -10.74 10.55 7.12
CA SER A 170 -12.20 10.78 7.15
C SER A 170 -12.96 9.78 6.28
N ASP A 171 -12.30 9.30 5.23
CA ASP A 171 -12.74 8.21 4.35
C ASP A 171 -11.47 7.51 3.79
N PRO A 172 -11.58 6.36 3.11
CA PRO A 172 -10.41 5.62 2.60
C PRO A 172 -9.45 6.39 1.67
N THR A 173 -9.79 7.61 1.26
CA THR A 173 -9.00 8.41 0.31
C THR A 173 -8.65 9.81 0.82
N THR A 174 -9.10 10.20 2.02
CA THR A 174 -8.98 11.59 2.50
C THR A 174 -8.50 11.66 3.94
N ALA A 175 -7.37 12.34 4.16
CA ALA A 175 -6.99 12.90 5.44
C ALA A 175 -7.70 14.25 5.63
N PRO A 176 -8.53 14.44 6.68
CA PRO A 176 -9.08 15.75 6.97
C PRO A 176 -7.92 16.69 7.27
N THR A 177 -7.99 17.92 6.74
CA THR A 177 -6.88 18.89 6.66
C THR A 177 -6.45 19.41 8.04
N ALA A 178 -5.95 18.53 8.90
CA ALA A 178 -5.03 18.88 9.96
C ALA A 178 -3.66 18.49 9.42
N ALA A 179 -2.79 19.47 9.19
CA ALA A 179 -1.37 19.17 9.03
C ALA A 179 -0.98 18.17 10.13
N PRO A 180 -0.18 17.13 9.84
CA PRO A 180 0.35 16.28 10.89
C PRO A 180 0.94 17.20 11.96
N ASP A 181 0.46 17.09 13.20
CA ASP A 181 1.01 17.89 14.29
C ASP A 181 2.52 17.59 14.31
N PRO A 182 3.41 18.58 14.11
CA PRO A 182 4.85 18.35 14.15
C PRO A 182 5.32 17.73 15.48
N GLY A 183 4.45 17.73 16.53
CA GLY A 183 4.65 17.03 17.79
C GLY A 183 4.37 15.52 17.80
N GLN A 184 3.73 14.93 16.78
CA GLN A 184 3.53 13.48 16.68
C GLN A 184 4.69 12.78 15.96
N LYS A 185 5.92 13.00 16.44
CA LYS A 185 7.04 12.12 16.08
C LYS A 185 7.01 10.90 16.98
N ILE A 186 6.76 9.72 16.42
CA ILE A 186 7.05 8.46 17.12
C ILE A 186 8.55 8.20 16.93
N THR A 187 9.38 8.76 17.82
CA THR A 187 10.81 8.43 17.87
C THR A 187 11.02 7.09 18.58
N LYS A 188 11.85 6.22 18.01
CA LYS A 188 12.34 4.98 18.66
C LYS A 188 13.18 5.29 19.90
#